data_AF-A0A376D5D5-F1
#
_entry.id   AF-A0A376D5D5-F1
#
_cell.length_a   1.000
_cell.length_b   1.000
_cell.length_c   1.000
_cell.angle_alpha   90.00
_cell.angle_beta   90.00
_cell.angle_gamma   90.00
#
_symmetry.space_group_name_H-M   'P 1'
#
loop_
_entity.id
_entity.type
_entity.pdbx_description
1 polymer ?
#
loop_
_entity_poly.entity_id
_entity_poly.type
_entity_poly.pdbx_seq_one_letter_code
_entity_poly.pdbx_strand_id
1 'polypeptide(L)'
;MSNVGLLMRLWGIVLLGNIIGTGIAAWAFEYMPIFNEETRDAFVKIGMDVMKNTPSEMFANAIISGWLIATMVWMFPAAGAAKIVVIILMTWLIALGDTTHIVVGSVEILYLVFNGTLHWSDFIWPFALPTLAGNICGGTFIFALMSHAQIRNDMSNKRKVEARQKAERAENIKKNDKNPA
;
A
#
# COMPACT_ATOMS: atom_id res chain seq x y z
N MET A 1 -12.23 -18.12 16.72
CA MET A 1 -11.01 -17.77 15.97
C MET A 1 -10.33 -16.61 16.68
N SER A 2 -9.02 -16.64 16.87
CA SER A 2 -8.27 -15.50 17.42
C SER A 2 -8.27 -14.32 16.44
N ASN A 3 -8.02 -13.10 16.91
CA ASN A 3 -7.95 -11.90 16.07
C ASN A 3 -6.92 -12.04 14.92
N VAL A 4 -5.79 -12.71 15.19
CA VAL A 4 -4.78 -13.04 14.19
C VAL A 4 -5.34 -13.97 13.11
N GLY A 5 -6.13 -14.98 13.49
CA GLY A 5 -6.76 -15.88 12.53
C GLY A 5 -7.77 -15.18 11.61
N LEU A 6 -8.54 -14.21 12.14
CA LEU A 6 -9.45 -13.40 11.33
C LEU A 6 -8.67 -12.49 10.36
N LEU A 7 -7.57 -11.88 10.81
CA LEU A 7 -6.69 -11.06 9.97
C LEU A 7 -6.12 -11.87 8.81
N MET A 8 -5.53 -13.03 9.09
CA MET A 8 -4.94 -13.90 8.06
C MET A 8 -6.00 -14.39 7.07
N ARG A 9 -7.21 -14.70 7.54
CA ARG A 9 -8.33 -15.07 6.67
C ARG A 9 -8.71 -13.91 5.74
N LEU A 10 -8.85 -12.70 6.28
CA LEU A 10 -9.17 -11.52 5.47
C LEU A 10 -8.09 -11.28 4.41
N TRP A 11 -6.82 -11.27 4.83
CA TRP A 11 -5.69 -11.06 3.93
C TRP A 11 -5.61 -12.12 2.85
N GLY A 12 -5.79 -13.40 3.21
CA GLY A 12 -5.80 -14.50 2.26
C GLY A 12 -6.92 -14.37 1.22
N ILE A 13 -8.14 -14.05 1.63
CA ILE A 13 -9.28 -13.88 0.71
C ILE A 13 -9.04 -12.68 -0.23
N VAL A 14 -8.60 -11.55 0.30
CA VAL A 14 -8.33 -10.34 -0.51
C VAL A 14 -7.19 -10.59 -1.49
N LEU A 15 -6.10 -11.20 -1.04
CA LEU A 15 -4.97 -11.54 -1.90
C LEU A 15 -5.42 -12.48 -3.02
N LEU A 16 -6.09 -13.58 -2.68
CA LEU A 16 -6.56 -14.56 -3.66
C LEU A 16 -7.49 -13.92 -4.70
N GLY A 17 -8.45 -13.09 -4.25
CA GLY A 17 -9.35 -12.38 -5.15
C GLY A 17 -8.61 -11.45 -6.13
N ASN A 18 -7.60 -10.73 -5.66
CA ASN A 18 -6.75 -9.89 -6.51
C ASN A 18 -5.96 -10.74 -7.51
N ILE A 19 -5.29 -11.81 -7.07
CA ILE A 19 -4.49 -12.67 -7.96
C ILE A 19 -5.36 -13.35 -9.02
N ILE A 20 -6.56 -13.81 -8.65
CA ILE A 20 -7.52 -14.38 -9.60
C ILE A 20 -7.93 -13.30 -10.62
N GLY A 21 -8.27 -12.09 -10.17
CA GLY A 21 -8.64 -10.99 -11.06
C GLY A 21 -7.53 -10.62 -12.04
N THR A 22 -6.28 -10.52 -11.56
CA THR A 22 -5.11 -10.25 -12.41
C THR A 22 -4.82 -11.42 -13.36
N GLY A 23 -5.03 -12.65 -12.91
CA GLY A 23 -4.90 -13.84 -13.75
C GLY A 23 -5.93 -13.87 -14.88
N ILE A 24 -7.19 -13.54 -14.60
CA ILE A 24 -8.24 -13.44 -15.63
C ILE A 24 -7.88 -12.32 -16.63
N ALA A 25 -7.40 -11.17 -16.15
CA ALA A 25 -6.98 -10.08 -17.02
C ALA A 25 -5.79 -10.47 -17.91
N ALA A 26 -4.74 -11.07 -17.34
CA ALA A 26 -3.58 -11.55 -18.07
C ALA A 26 -3.96 -12.61 -19.12
N TRP A 27 -4.84 -13.55 -18.76
CA TRP A 27 -5.37 -14.55 -19.67
C TRP A 27 -6.15 -13.91 -20.83
N ALA A 28 -7.01 -12.93 -20.54
CA ALA A 28 -7.75 -12.20 -21.57
C ALA A 28 -6.82 -11.45 -22.52
N PHE A 29 -5.76 -10.82 -22.01
CA PHE A 29 -4.81 -10.06 -22.82
C PHE A 29 -3.98 -10.95 -23.75
N GLU A 30 -3.70 -12.19 -23.36
CA GLU A 30 -2.92 -13.13 -24.16
C GLU A 30 -3.76 -13.83 -25.24
N TYR A 31 -4.96 -14.31 -24.90
CA TYR A 31 -5.74 -15.17 -25.80
C TYR A 31 -6.81 -14.45 -26.61
N MET A 32 -7.24 -13.25 -26.19
CA MET A 32 -8.19 -12.47 -26.98
C MET A 32 -7.45 -11.53 -27.93
N PRO A 33 -7.94 -11.33 -29.17
CA PRO A 33 -7.34 -10.41 -30.14
C PRO A 33 -7.67 -8.94 -29.80
N ILE A 34 -7.33 -8.51 -28.58
CA ILE A 34 -7.57 -7.15 -28.06
C ILE A 34 -6.43 -6.23 -28.49
N PHE A 35 -5.20 -6.76 -28.53
CA PHE A 35 -3.97 -6.00 -28.76
C PHE A 35 -3.22 -6.48 -29.99
N ASN A 36 -2.50 -5.57 -30.64
CA ASN A 36 -1.59 -5.88 -31.74
C ASN A 36 -0.28 -6.52 -31.22
N GLU A 37 0.51 -7.05 -32.14
CA GLU A 37 1.79 -7.71 -31.83
C GLU A 37 2.77 -6.79 -31.08
N GLU A 38 2.91 -5.54 -31.52
CA GLU A 38 3.79 -4.55 -30.86
C GLU A 38 3.43 -4.32 -29.38
N THR A 39 2.13 -4.27 -29.05
CA THR A 39 1.67 -4.08 -27.66
C THR A 39 1.91 -5.34 -26.83
N ARG A 40 1.71 -6.52 -27.42
CA ARG A 40 1.98 -7.80 -26.74
C ARG A 40 3.46 -7.98 -26.44
N ASP A 41 4.34 -7.59 -27.36
CA ASP A 41 5.79 -7.57 -27.14
C ASP A 41 6.18 -6.60 -26.01
N ALA A 42 5.51 -5.44 -25.93
CA ALA A 42 5.73 -4.51 -24.82
C ALA A 42 5.35 -5.14 -23.47
N PHE A 43 4.24 -5.89 -23.39
CA PHE A 43 3.86 -6.61 -22.17
C PHE A 43 4.88 -7.68 -21.78
N VAL A 44 5.41 -8.43 -22.75
CA VAL A 44 6.48 -9.41 -22.49
C VAL A 44 7.70 -8.71 -21.92
N LYS A 45 8.12 -7.60 -22.54
CA LYS A 45 9.29 -6.83 -22.12
C LYS A 45 9.14 -6.31 -20.70
N ILE A 46 7.99 -5.72 -20.35
CA ILE A 46 7.72 -5.20 -19.00
C ILE A 46 7.78 -6.33 -17.96
N GLY A 47 7.11 -7.46 -18.22
CA GLY A 47 7.17 -8.60 -17.30
C GLY A 47 8.58 -9.17 -17.14
N MET A 48 9.35 -9.24 -18.23
CA MET A 48 10.72 -9.74 -18.19
C MET A 48 11.66 -8.78 -17.45
N ASP A 49 11.42 -7.47 -17.55
CA ASP A 49 12.16 -6.46 -16.80
C ASP A 49 11.95 -6.64 -15.29
N VAL A 50 10.74 -6.99 -14.84
CA VAL A 50 10.49 -7.33 -13.43
C VAL A 50 11.33 -8.54 -13.00
N MET A 51 11.40 -9.58 -13.82
CA MET A 51 12.12 -10.83 -13.51
C MET A 51 13.64 -10.71 -13.54
N LYS A 52 14.20 -9.59 -14.00
CA LYS A 52 15.64 -9.31 -13.87
C LYS A 52 16.06 -9.09 -12.42
N ASN A 53 15.14 -8.65 -11.57
CA ASN A 53 15.40 -8.42 -10.16
C ASN A 53 15.61 -9.76 -9.44
N THR A 54 16.62 -9.83 -8.59
CA THR A 54 16.79 -10.93 -7.63
C THR A 54 15.66 -10.92 -6.58
N PRO A 55 15.37 -12.05 -5.90
CA PRO A 55 14.37 -12.09 -4.83
C PRO A 55 14.57 -11.01 -3.76
N SER A 56 15.82 -10.70 -3.40
CA SER A 56 16.17 -9.65 -2.45
C SER A 56 15.86 -8.25 -2.97
N GLU A 57 16.13 -7.98 -4.25
CA GLU A 57 15.78 -6.70 -4.88
C GLU A 57 14.28 -6.54 -5.01
N MET A 58 13.57 -7.62 -5.41
CA MET A 58 12.11 -7.64 -5.43
C MET A 58 11.51 -7.37 -4.05
N PHE A 59 12.09 -7.93 -2.99
CA PHE A 59 11.67 -7.65 -1.61
C PHE A 59 11.92 -6.19 -1.23
N ALA A 60 13.10 -5.64 -1.51
CA ALA A 60 13.45 -4.25 -1.19
C ALA A 60 12.58 -3.25 -1.94
N ASN A 61 12.38 -3.44 -3.25
CA ASN A 61 11.50 -2.61 -4.08
C ASN A 61 10.04 -2.69 -3.58
N ALA A 62 9.60 -3.87 -3.17
CA ALA A 62 8.26 -4.08 -2.62
C ALA A 62 8.03 -3.40 -1.26
N ILE A 63 9.07 -3.14 -0.47
CA ILE A 63 8.94 -2.31 0.74
C ILE A 63 8.53 -0.89 0.34
N ILE A 64 9.15 -0.34 -0.69
CA ILE A 64 8.86 1.02 -1.17
C ILE A 64 7.43 1.11 -1.71
N SER A 65 7.02 0.18 -2.57
CA SER A 65 5.63 0.18 -3.09
C SER A 65 4.60 -0.06 -1.99
N GLY A 66 4.88 -0.94 -1.02
CA GLY A 66 4.03 -1.17 0.15
C GLY A 66 3.85 0.09 0.99
N TRP A 67 4.93 0.87 1.17
CA TRP A 67 4.88 2.18 1.81
C TRP A 67 4.00 3.16 1.03
N LEU A 68 4.19 3.29 -0.28
CA LEU A 68 3.43 4.23 -1.11
C LEU A 68 1.92 3.94 -1.04
N ILE A 69 1.53 2.67 -1.17
CA ILE A 69 0.12 2.26 -1.09
C ILE A 69 -0.45 2.50 0.32
N ALA A 70 0.28 2.18 1.39
CA ALA A 70 -0.19 2.45 2.75
C ALA A 70 -0.40 3.95 3.00
N THR A 71 0.51 4.79 2.50
CA THR A 71 0.40 6.25 2.59
C THR A 71 -0.81 6.76 1.81
N MET A 72 -1.03 6.26 0.59
CA MET A 72 -2.19 6.58 -0.23
C MET A 72 -3.51 6.28 0.50
N VAL A 73 -3.65 5.07 1.05
CA VAL A 73 -4.85 4.64 1.77
C VAL A 73 -5.06 5.49 3.03
N TRP A 74 -3.98 5.87 3.71
CA TRP A 74 -4.05 6.73 4.89
C TRP A 74 -4.45 8.17 4.56
N MET A 75 -3.98 8.72 3.43
CA MET A 75 -4.36 10.06 2.96
C MET A 75 -5.81 10.11 2.43
N PHE A 76 -6.34 8.96 2.00
CA PHE A 76 -7.61 8.87 1.28
C PHE A 76 -8.81 9.51 1.99
N PRO A 77 -9.01 9.35 3.32
CA PRO A 77 -10.12 10.00 4.03
C PRO A 77 -10.00 11.53 4.04
N ALA A 78 -8.78 12.06 4.06
CA ALA A 78 -8.49 13.50 4.13
C ALA A 78 -8.39 14.17 2.74
N ALA A 79 -8.24 13.39 1.66
CA ALA A 79 -7.96 13.91 0.33
C ALA A 79 -9.12 14.70 -0.33
N GLY A 80 -10.35 14.62 0.18
CA GLY A 80 -11.48 15.40 -0.33
C GLY A 80 -11.68 15.23 -1.85
N ALA A 81 -11.66 16.34 -2.59
CA ALA A 81 -11.77 16.35 -4.06
C ALA A 81 -10.50 15.85 -4.79
N ALA A 82 -9.35 15.80 -4.11
CA ALA A 82 -8.06 15.42 -4.69
C ALA A 82 -7.83 13.89 -4.74
N LYS A 83 -8.81 13.06 -4.35
CA LYS A 83 -8.67 11.59 -4.30
C LYS A 83 -8.15 10.99 -5.61
N ILE A 84 -8.70 11.42 -6.74
CA ILE A 84 -8.28 10.92 -8.06
C ILE A 84 -6.82 11.29 -8.33
N VAL A 85 -6.41 12.52 -8.04
CA VAL A 85 -5.03 12.99 -8.21
C VAL A 85 -4.07 12.17 -7.33
N VAL A 86 -4.46 11.90 -6.09
CA VAL A 86 -3.66 11.07 -5.16
C VAL A 86 -3.50 9.65 -5.68
N ILE A 87 -4.58 9.02 -6.18
CA ILE A 87 -4.48 7.67 -6.79
C ILE A 87 -3.51 7.70 -7.97
N ILE A 88 -3.73 8.60 -8.94
CA ILE A 88 -2.91 8.70 -10.16
C ILE A 88 -1.44 8.92 -9.80
N LEU A 89 -1.16 9.87 -8.92
CA LEU A 89 0.20 10.19 -8.48
C LEU A 89 0.87 8.97 -7.83
N MET A 90 0.18 8.28 -6.91
CA MET A 90 0.74 7.14 -6.20
C MET A 90 0.97 5.94 -7.13
N THR A 91 0.03 5.65 -8.01
CA THR A 91 0.21 4.60 -9.03
C THR A 91 1.30 4.94 -10.02
N TRP A 92 1.44 6.22 -10.38
CA TRP A 92 2.49 6.70 -11.27
C TRP A 92 3.86 6.64 -10.60
N LEU A 93 3.99 6.96 -9.32
CA LEU A 93 5.24 6.81 -8.56
C LEU A 93 5.69 5.35 -8.47
N ILE A 94 4.75 4.42 -8.33
CA ILE A 94 5.04 2.98 -8.32
C ILE A 94 5.64 2.55 -9.66
N ALA A 95 5.02 3.00 -10.76
CA ALA A 95 5.50 2.73 -12.12
C ALA A 95 6.83 3.43 -12.42
N LEU A 96 6.99 4.70 -12.02
CA LEU A 96 8.22 5.47 -12.24
C LEU A 96 9.42 4.89 -11.49
N GLY A 97 9.20 4.37 -10.29
CA GLY A 97 10.25 3.77 -9.49
C GLY A 97 10.56 2.31 -9.86
N ASP A 98 9.93 1.78 -10.92
CA ASP A 98 9.97 0.34 -11.29
C ASP A 98 9.78 -0.58 -10.07
N THR A 99 8.93 -0.15 -9.14
CA THR A 99 8.77 -0.84 -7.86
C THR A 99 7.86 -2.05 -8.04
N THR A 100 8.28 -3.19 -7.49
CA THR A 100 7.46 -4.41 -7.53
C THR A 100 6.29 -4.30 -6.56
N HIS A 101 5.09 -4.68 -6.98
CA HIS A 101 3.92 -4.74 -6.12
C HIS A 101 3.14 -6.02 -6.39
N ILE A 102 2.73 -6.74 -5.35
CA ILE A 102 2.21 -8.11 -5.49
C ILE A 102 1.02 -8.19 -6.43
N VAL A 103 0.12 -7.20 -6.41
CA VAL A 103 -1.06 -7.20 -7.30
C VAL A 103 -0.69 -6.80 -8.74
N VAL A 104 -0.02 -5.66 -8.94
CA VAL A 104 0.31 -5.15 -10.28
C VAL A 104 1.31 -6.07 -10.99
N GLY A 105 2.38 -6.47 -10.29
CA GLY A 105 3.34 -7.42 -10.86
C GLY A 105 2.71 -8.79 -11.15
N SER A 106 1.63 -9.17 -10.45
CA SER A 106 0.97 -10.44 -10.76
C SER A 106 0.33 -10.45 -12.13
N VAL A 107 -0.23 -9.34 -12.64
CA VAL A 107 -0.76 -9.34 -14.02
C VAL A 107 0.38 -9.48 -15.04
N GLU A 108 1.52 -8.84 -14.79
CA GLU A 108 2.70 -8.88 -15.66
C GLU A 108 3.33 -10.27 -15.70
N ILE A 109 3.57 -10.89 -14.54
CA ILE A 109 4.19 -12.21 -14.45
C ILE A 109 3.21 -13.31 -14.89
N LEU A 110 1.92 -13.21 -14.54
CA LEU A 110 0.95 -14.20 -15.03
C LEU A 110 0.76 -14.12 -16.55
N TYR A 111 0.90 -12.95 -17.16
CA TYR A 111 0.90 -12.82 -18.62
C TYR A 111 2.05 -13.61 -19.24
N LEU A 112 3.27 -13.52 -18.68
CA LEU A 112 4.42 -14.32 -19.10
C LEU A 112 4.24 -15.82 -18.86
N VAL A 113 3.49 -16.20 -17.83
CA VAL A 113 3.18 -17.60 -17.57
C VAL A 113 2.18 -18.13 -18.60
N PHE A 114 1.15 -17.35 -18.95
CA PHE A 114 0.14 -17.76 -19.92
C PHE A 114 0.66 -17.80 -21.35
N ASN A 115 1.57 -16.89 -21.72
CA ASN A 115 2.19 -16.92 -23.05
C ASN A 115 3.31 -17.97 -23.18
N GLY A 116 3.66 -18.65 -22.09
CA GLY A 116 4.65 -19.74 -22.06
C GLY A 116 6.12 -19.29 -21.91
N THR A 117 6.38 -18.01 -21.64
CA THR A 117 7.74 -17.49 -21.41
C THR A 117 8.28 -17.93 -20.05
N LEU A 118 7.43 -18.02 -19.03
CA LEU A 118 7.80 -18.42 -17.67
C LEU A 118 7.01 -19.64 -17.20
N HIS A 119 7.60 -20.39 -16.28
CA HIS A 119 6.89 -21.48 -15.62
C HIS A 119 6.08 -20.94 -14.43
N TRP A 120 4.98 -21.62 -14.07
CA TRP A 120 4.14 -21.25 -12.93
C TRP A 120 4.90 -21.21 -11.59
N SER A 121 6.02 -21.95 -11.48
CA SER A 121 6.89 -21.88 -10.30
C SER A 121 7.52 -20.50 -10.14
N ASP A 122 7.89 -19.85 -11.25
CA ASP A 122 8.59 -18.57 -11.25
C ASP A 122 7.70 -17.43 -10.71
N PHE A 123 6.39 -17.58 -10.90
CA PHE A 123 5.39 -16.73 -10.26
C PHE A 123 5.43 -16.84 -8.73
N ILE A 124 5.48 -18.05 -8.17
CA ILE A 124 5.51 -18.24 -6.71
C ILE A 124 6.88 -17.82 -6.16
N TRP A 125 7.94 -18.27 -6.81
CA TRP A 125 9.33 -17.97 -6.51
C TRP A 125 10.14 -17.92 -7.80
N PRO A 126 10.78 -16.79 -8.14
CA PRO A 126 11.24 -15.75 -7.22
C PRO A 126 10.28 -14.57 -7.00
N PHE A 127 9.11 -14.49 -7.63
CA PHE A 127 8.32 -13.26 -7.61
C PHE A 127 7.41 -13.09 -6.37
N ALA A 128 6.34 -13.89 -6.26
CA ALA A 128 5.22 -13.57 -5.39
C ALA A 128 5.57 -13.54 -3.90
N LEU A 129 6.37 -14.51 -3.43
CA LEU A 129 6.73 -14.60 -2.01
C LEU A 129 7.54 -13.40 -1.50
N PRO A 130 8.70 -13.04 -2.10
CA PRO A 130 9.46 -11.87 -1.64
C PRO A 130 8.73 -10.55 -1.88
N THR A 131 8.00 -10.39 -3.00
CA THR A 131 7.23 -9.17 -3.25
C THR A 131 6.10 -9.00 -2.22
N LEU A 132 5.36 -10.07 -1.90
CA LEU A 132 4.32 -10.02 -0.86
C LEU A 132 4.92 -9.66 0.50
N ALA A 133 6.04 -10.29 0.88
CA ALA A 133 6.71 -10.03 2.14
C ALA A 133 7.17 -8.56 2.23
N GLY A 134 7.77 -8.02 1.16
CA GLY A 134 8.18 -6.63 1.08
C GLY A 134 7.00 -5.66 1.21
N ASN A 135 5.91 -5.91 0.49
CA ASN A 135 4.69 -5.10 0.58
C ASN A 135 4.11 -5.07 2.00
N ILE A 136 4.02 -6.22 2.66
CA ILE A 136 3.54 -6.31 4.05
C ILE A 136 4.46 -5.53 4.98
N CYS A 137 5.78 -5.71 4.86
CA CYS A 137 6.77 -5.02 5.68
C CYS A 137 6.68 -3.50 5.53
N GLY A 138 6.71 -3.00 4.30
CA GLY A 138 6.64 -1.56 4.01
C GLY A 138 5.33 -0.93 4.46
N GLY A 139 4.20 -1.58 4.16
CA GLY A 139 2.88 -1.06 4.53
C GLY A 139 2.66 -1.04 6.05
N THR A 140 3.02 -2.12 6.74
CA THR A 140 2.86 -2.22 8.19
C THR A 140 3.77 -1.24 8.93
N PHE A 141 5.02 -1.08 8.48
CA PHE A 141 5.99 -0.18 9.09
C PHE A 141 5.49 1.28 9.10
N ILE A 142 4.99 1.75 7.96
CA ILE A 142 4.54 3.15 7.83
C ILE A 142 3.22 3.37 8.54
N PHE A 143 2.31 2.41 8.45
CA PHE A 143 1.07 2.47 9.22
C PHE A 143 1.36 2.58 10.73
N ALA A 144 2.31 1.79 11.25
CA ALA A 144 2.72 1.86 12.65
C ALA A 144 3.34 3.23 13.00
N LEU A 145 4.24 3.75 12.17
CA LEU A 145 4.86 5.07 12.39
C LEU A 145 3.83 6.20 12.39
N MET A 146 2.93 6.23 11.40
CA MET A 146 1.91 7.26 11.28
C MET A 146 0.89 7.18 12.42
N SER A 147 0.44 5.97 12.76
CA SER A 147 -0.46 5.76 13.89
C SER A 147 0.18 6.22 15.20
N HIS A 148 1.46 5.91 15.42
CA HIS A 148 2.18 6.36 16.61
C HIS A 148 2.35 7.89 16.63
N ALA A 149 2.65 8.51 15.48
CA ALA A 149 2.77 9.96 15.35
C ALA A 149 1.44 10.68 15.62
N GLN A 150 0.33 10.19 15.07
CA GLN A 150 -1.02 10.73 15.29
C GLN A 150 -1.40 10.67 16.78
N ILE A 151 -1.25 9.50 17.41
CA ILE A 151 -1.59 9.32 18.83
C ILE A 151 -0.75 10.25 19.71
N ARG A 152 0.55 10.35 19.44
CA ARG A 152 1.44 11.24 20.21
C ARG A 152 1.04 12.70 20.05
N ASN A 153 0.65 13.14 18.85
CA ASN A 153 0.22 14.51 18.60
C ASN A 153 -1.12 14.82 19.30
N ASP A 154 -2.08 13.91 19.21
CA ASP A 154 -3.39 14.05 19.87
C ASP A 154 -3.26 14.12 21.39
N MET A 155 -2.40 13.28 21.99
CA MET A 155 -2.13 13.31 23.43
C MET A 155 -1.44 14.61 23.86
N SER A 156 -0.49 15.11 23.07
CA SER A 156 0.18 16.39 23.29
C SER A 156 -0.82 17.56 23.24
N ASN A 157 -1.72 17.58 22.26
CA ASN A 157 -2.76 18.60 22.13
C ASN A 157 -3.75 18.55 23.29
N LYS A 158 -4.24 17.36 23.68
CA LYS A 158 -5.12 17.21 24.85
C LYS A 158 -4.48 17.78 26.12
N ARG A 159 -3.21 17.44 26.38
CA ARG A 159 -2.45 17.97 27.53
C ARG A 159 -2.34 19.50 27.51
N LYS A 160 -2.09 20.10 26.33
CA LYS A 160 -2.04 21.57 26.17
C LYS A 160 -3.40 22.22 26.44
N VAL A 161 -4.49 21.63 25.95
CA VAL A 161 -5.85 22.14 26.18
C VAL A 161 -6.22 22.05 27.65
N GLU A 162 -5.97 20.91 28.30
CA GLU A 162 -6.20 20.74 29.74
C GLU A 162 -5.38 21.72 30.59
N ALA A 163 -4.12 21.97 30.22
CA ALA A 163 -3.27 22.94 30.91
C ALA A 163 -3.81 24.38 30.77
N ARG A 164 -4.26 24.78 29.58
CA ARG A 164 -4.89 26.10 29.35
C ARG A 164 -6.17 26.26 30.17
N GLN A 165 -7.05 25.25 30.14
CA GLN A 165 -8.30 25.28 30.92
C GLN A 165 -8.05 25.37 32.43
N LYS A 166 -7.02 24.67 32.95
CA LYS A 166 -6.62 24.78 34.36
C LYS A 166 -6.10 26.18 34.70
N ALA A 167 -5.29 26.78 33.83
CA ALA A 167 -4.78 28.14 34.02
C ALA A 167 -5.91 29.18 34.02
N GLU A 168 -6.82 29.12 33.04
CA GLU A 168 -7.99 30.01 32.95
C GLU A 168 -8.90 29.88 34.19
N ARG A 169 -9.16 28.67 34.67
CA ARG A 169 -9.92 28.45 35.90
C ARG A 169 -9.21 29.06 37.11
N ALA A 170 -7.90 28.89 37.23
CA ALA A 170 -7.13 29.45 38.34
C ALA A 170 -7.10 30.99 38.32
N GLU A 171 -7.02 31.60 37.14
CA GLU A 171 -7.13 33.06 36.99
C GLU A 171 -8.53 33.58 37.34
N ASN A 172 -9.58 32.91 36.88
CA ASN A 172 -10.96 33.28 37.21
C ASN A 172 -11.25 33.20 38.72
N ILE A 173 -10.76 32.17 39.39
CA ILE A 173 -10.87 32.05 40.86
C ILE A 173 -10.16 33.23 41.54
N LYS A 174 -8.91 33.52 41.16
CA LYS A 174 -8.16 34.66 41.72
C LYS A 174 -8.83 36.01 41.46
N LYS A 175 -9.51 36.17 40.32
CA LYS A 175 -10.23 37.40 39.97
C LYS A 175 -11.48 37.58 40.82
N ASN A 176 -12.23 36.51 41.07
CA ASN A 176 -13.39 36.53 41.95
C ASN A 176 -13.01 36.81 43.41
N ASP A 177 -11.90 36.23 43.90
CA ASP A 177 -11.43 36.50 45.27
C ASP A 177 -10.96 37.94 45.48
N LYS A 178 -10.47 38.62 44.43
CA LYS A 178 -9.98 40.01 44.48
C LYS A 178 -11.07 41.07 44.29
N ASN A 179 -12.26 40.67 43.85
CA ASN A 179 -13.40 41.58 43.68
C ASN A 179 -14.65 40.96 44.33
N PRO A 180 -14.67 40.79 45.66
CA PRO A 180 -15.86 40.37 46.36
C PRO A 180 -16.91 41.47 46.17
N ALA A 181 -18.08 41.10 45.65
CA ALA A 181 -19.23 41.98 45.55
C ALA A 181 -19.71 42.43 46.93
#